data_AF-A0A846BWK4-F1
#
_entry.id   AF-A0A846BWK4-F1
#
_cell.length_a   1.000
_cell.length_b   1.000
_cell.length_c   1.000
_cell.angle_alpha   90.00
_cell.angle_beta   90.00
_cell.angle_gamma   90.00
#
_symmetry.space_group_name_H-M   'P 1'
#
loop_
_entity.id
_entity.type
_entity.pdbx_description
1 polymer ?
#
loop_
_entity_poly.entity_id
_entity_poly.type
_entity_poly.pdbx_seq_one_letter_code
_entity_poly.pdbx_strand_id
1 'polypeptide(L)' 'MVKEIRIYIEGGGDDRDTKRKIRQGFNGFLKNLVYIARNKRIKWDIIVCGFREDV' A
#
# COMPACT_ATOMS: atom_id res chain seq x y z
N MET A 1 -21.63 -4.38 0.87
CA MET A 1 -20.65 -3.89 -0.14
C MET A 1 -19.61 -3.05 0.60
N VAL A 2 -18.34 -3.42 0.60
CA VAL A 2 -17.29 -2.70 1.34
C VAL A 2 -16.66 -1.67 0.40
N LYS A 3 -16.51 -0.41 0.87
CA LYS A 3 -15.75 0.62 0.14
C LYS A 3 -14.26 0.40 0.42
N GLU A 4 -13.43 0.33 -0.61
CA GLU A 4 -11.98 0.07 -0.48
C GLU A 4 -11.18 1.02 -1.36
N ILE A 5 -10.06 1.52 -0.83
CA ILE A 5 -9.00 2.18 -1.58
C ILE A 5 -7.78 1.25 -1.52
N ARG A 6 -7.29 0.88 -2.70
CA ARG A 6 -6.10 0.04 -2.84
C ARG A 6 -5.08 0.78 -3.70
N ILE A 7 -3.87 0.89 -3.17
CA ILE A 7 -2.75 1.54 -3.86
C ILE A 7 -1.77 0.45 -4.30
N TYR A 8 -1.53 0.37 -5.59
CA TYR A 8 -0.51 -0.49 -6.18
C TYR A 8 0.75 0.32 -6.40
N ILE A 9 1.87 -0.18 -5.90
CA ILE A 9 3.18 0.45 -6.03
C ILE A 9 4.06 -0.50 -6.81
N GLU A 10 4.43 -0.09 -8.01
CA GLU A 10 5.36 -0.83 -8.86
C GLU A 10 6.79 -0.73 -8.33
N GLY A 11 7.53 -1.84 -8.46
CA GLY A 11 8.87 -1.97 -7.93
C GLY A 11 8.92 -2.41 -6.47
N GLY A 12 10.07 -2.15 -5.83
CA GLY A 12 10.35 -2.59 -4.45
C GLY A 12 11.04 -3.96 -4.35
N GLY A 13 11.39 -4.56 -5.48
CA GLY A 13 12.09 -5.85 -5.56
C GLY A 13 11.30 -7.01 -4.92
N ASP A 14 11.89 -8.19 -4.79
CA ASP A 14 11.23 -9.36 -4.18
C ASP A 14 11.63 -9.65 -2.74
N ASP A 15 12.51 -8.84 -2.18
CA ASP A 15 12.84 -8.94 -0.77
C ASP A 15 11.66 -8.52 0.13
N ARG A 16 11.26 -9.42 1.03
CA ARG A 16 10.13 -9.22 1.96
C ARG A 16 10.34 -7.99 2.85
N ASP A 17 11.57 -7.76 3.28
CA ASP A 17 11.91 -6.65 4.17
C ASP A 17 11.84 -5.31 3.45
N THR A 18 12.26 -5.27 2.19
CA THR A 18 12.12 -4.11 1.31
C THR A 18 10.64 -3.79 1.07
N LYS A 19 9.81 -4.79 0.70
CA LYS A 19 8.35 -4.60 0.57
C LYS A 19 7.71 -4.11 1.88
N ARG A 20 8.19 -4.57 3.05
CA ARG A 20 7.71 -4.13 4.36
C ARG A 20 8.08 -2.67 4.65
N LYS A 21 9.34 -2.28 4.42
CA LYS A 21 9.82 -0.90 4.61
C LYS A 21 9.07 0.08 3.70
N ILE A 22 8.83 -0.29 2.45
CA ILE A 22 8.03 0.51 1.52
C ILE A 22 6.61 0.71 2.05
N ARG A 23 5.92 -0.37 2.45
CA ARG A 23 4.59 -0.28 3.07
C ARG A 23 4.58 0.63 4.30
N GLN A 24 5.59 0.54 5.16
CA GLN A 24 5.71 1.41 6.34
C GLN A 24 5.89 2.88 5.95
N GLY A 25 6.79 3.17 5.00
CA GLY A 25 7.04 4.51 4.47
C GLY A 25 5.78 5.15 3.89
N PHE A 26 5.07 4.43 3.01
CA PHE A 26 3.84 4.95 2.42
C PHE A 26 2.69 5.10 3.42
N ASN A 27 2.54 4.19 4.39
CA ASN A 27 1.54 4.38 5.45
C ASN A 27 1.87 5.60 6.33
N GLY A 28 3.14 5.85 6.61
CA GLY A 28 3.59 7.05 7.32
C GLY A 28 3.32 8.33 6.53
N PHE A 29 3.69 8.34 5.25
CA PHE A 29 3.47 9.46 4.33
C PHE A 29 1.98 9.79 4.15
N LEU A 30 1.15 8.77 3.98
CA LEU A 30 -0.30 8.90 3.73
C LEU A 30 -1.16 8.85 4.99
N LYS A 31 -0.57 8.95 6.19
CA LYS A 31 -1.25 8.73 7.48
C LYS A 31 -2.56 9.51 7.64
N ASN A 32 -2.61 10.75 7.14
CA ASN A 32 -3.79 11.61 7.24
C ASN A 32 -4.93 11.10 6.33
N LEU A 33 -4.61 10.58 5.14
CA LEU A 33 -5.59 9.98 4.23
C LEU A 33 -6.11 8.66 4.79
N VAL A 34 -5.22 7.83 5.35
CA VAL A 34 -5.59 6.59 6.04
C VAL A 34 -6.58 6.89 7.17
N TYR A 35 -6.30 7.92 7.98
CA TYR A 35 -7.19 8.35 9.07
C TYR A 35 -8.58 8.75 8.56
N ILE A 36 -8.66 9.57 7.50
CA ILE A 36 -9.92 9.99 6.89
C ILE A 36 -10.68 8.78 6.32
N ALA A 37 -10.00 7.88 5.60
CA ALA A 37 -10.60 6.69 5.01
C ALA A 37 -11.22 5.78 6.09
N ARG A 38 -10.47 5.51 7.17
CA ARG A 38 -10.94 4.69 8.29
C ARG A 38 -12.16 5.29 8.99
N ASN A 39 -12.16 6.61 9.23
CA ASN A 39 -13.32 7.30 9.80
C ASN A 39 -14.58 7.21 8.92
N LYS A 40 -14.39 7.12 7.60
CA LYS A 40 -15.46 6.90 6.61
C LYS A 40 -15.80 5.42 6.39
N ARG A 41 -15.22 4.51 7.19
CA ARG A 41 -15.36 3.04 7.06
C ARG A 41 -14.93 2.54 5.67
N ILE A 42 -13.92 3.17 5.08
CA ILE A 42 -13.30 2.76 3.82
C ILE A 42 -12.06 1.94 4.16
N LYS A 43 -11.98 0.71 3.63
CA LYS A 43 -10.81 -0.16 3.76
C LYS A 43 -9.64 0.48 3.01
N TRP A 44 -8.44 0.36 3.57
CA TRP A 44 -7.22 0.89 3.00
C TRP A 44 -6.18 -0.23 2.88
N ASP A 45 -5.60 -0.38 1.70
CA ASP A 45 -4.57 -1.37 1.45
C ASP A 45 -3.46 -0.84 0.53
N ILE A 46 -2.22 -1.24 0.80
CA ILE A 46 -1.04 -0.88 0.01
C ILE A 46 -0.37 -2.17 -0.45
N ILE A 47 -0.40 -2.39 -1.76
CA ILE A 47 0.18 -3.56 -2.41
C ILE A 47 1.45 -3.12 -3.12
N VAL A 48 2.59 -3.67 -2.70
CA VAL A 48 3.87 -3.51 -3.39
C VAL A 48 4.01 -4.66 -4.35
N CYS A 49 3.94 -4.37 -5.66
CA CYS A 49 3.88 -5.37 -6.72
C CYS A 49 5.19 -6.18 -6.80
N GLY A 50 6.33 -5.58 -6.45
CA GLY A 50 7.62 -6.25 -6.42
C GLY A 50 8.36 -6.13 -7.75
N PHE A 51 9.16 -7.16 -8.08
CA PHE A 51 9.84 -7.23 -9.37
C PHE A 51 8.81 -7.43 -10.49
N ARG A 52 9.11 -6.85 -11.65
CA ARG A 52 8.32 -7.05 -12.87
C ARG A 52 8.89 -8.26 -13.58
N GLU A 53 8.18 -9.38 -13.59
CA GLU A 53 8.44 -10.44 -14.56
C GLU A 53 8.08 -9.89 -15.95
N ASP A 54 9.08 -9.44 -16.69
CA ASP A 54 8.94 -9.19 -18.12
C ASP A 54 8.87 -10.55 -18.80
N VAL A 55 7.67 -10.90 -19.29
CA VAL A 55 7.41 -12.06 -20.16
C VAL A 55 7.76 -11.72 -21.59
#